data_AF-A0A6V7LY07-F1
#
_entry.id   AF-A0A6V7LY07-F1
#
_cell.length_a   1.000
_cell.length_b   1.000
_cell.length_c   1.000
_cell.angle_alpha   90.00
_cell.angle_beta   90.00
_cell.angle_gamma   90.00
#
_symmetry.space_group_name_H-M   'P 1'
#
loop_
_entity.id
_entity.type
_entity.pdbx_description
1 polymer ?
#
loop_
_entity_poly.entity_id
_entity_poly.type
_entity_poly.pdbx_seq_one_letter_code
_entity_poly.pdbx_strand_id
1 'polypeptide(L)' 'VLYRETATKCMVCEEQNRAVTLSPCNHYVVCSTCAPNQRECPYCQTPVVSTS' A
#
# COMPACT_ATOMS: atom_id res chain seq x y z
N VAL A 1 13.63 14.94 14.25
CA VAL A 1 14.07 13.74 13.47
C VAL A 1 13.04 12.60 13.40
N LEU A 2 11.85 12.73 14.03
CA LEU A 2 10.83 11.68 14.15
C LEU A 2 9.94 11.41 12.92
N TYR A 3 10.10 12.11 11.79
CA TYR A 3 9.11 12.05 10.70
C TYR A 3 9.35 10.95 9.65
N ARG A 4 10.50 10.27 9.68
CA ARG A 4 10.93 9.37 8.57
C ARG A 4 10.54 7.89 8.73
N GLU A 5 10.13 7.45 9.93
CA GLU A 5 9.93 6.02 10.21
C GLU A 5 8.55 5.49 9.77
N THR A 6 7.56 6.35 9.58
CA THR A 6 6.23 5.95 9.09
C THR A 6 6.15 5.84 7.57
N ALA A 7 7.16 6.36 6.85
CA ALA A 7 7.17 6.37 5.38
C ALA A 7 7.33 4.98 4.74
N THR A 8 7.68 3.94 5.51
CA THR A 8 7.77 2.55 5.02
C THR A 8 6.57 1.71 5.41
N LYS A 9 5.69 2.20 6.30
CA LYS A 9 4.54 1.45 6.79
C LYS A 9 3.38 1.47 5.81
N CYS A 10 2.58 0.41 5.82
CA CYS A 10 1.35 0.28 5.07
C CYS A 10 0.42 1.46 5.39
N MET A 11 -0.08 2.15 4.36
CA MET A 11 -0.98 3.30 4.54
C MET A 11 -2.39 2.91 5.00
N VAL A 12 -2.69 1.61 5.11
CA VAL A 12 -4.00 1.08 5.52
C VAL A 12 -3.98 0.67 6.99
N CYS A 13 -3.05 -0.21 7.39
CA CYS A 13 -2.99 -0.71 8.77
C CYS A 13 -1.96 -0.02 9.65
N GLU A 14 -1.00 0.71 9.08
CA GLU A 14 0.11 1.38 9.79
C GLU A 14 0.91 0.50 10.78
N GLU A 15 0.73 -0.82 10.66
CA GLU A 15 1.32 -1.80 11.56
C GLU A 15 2.51 -2.47 10.89
N GLN A 16 2.28 -3.00 9.68
CA GLN A 16 3.25 -3.70 8.84
C GLN A 16 3.93 -2.76 7.84
N ASN A 17 5.13 -3.13 7.38
CA ASN A 17 5.77 -2.45 6.26
C ASN A 17 5.04 -2.73 4.93
N ARG A 18 5.14 -1.79 4.00
CA ARG A 18 4.72 -1.98 2.60
C ARG A 18 5.46 -3.19 2.06
N ALA A 19 4.76 -4.03 1.30
CA ALA A 19 5.29 -5.32 0.86
C ALA A 19 4.99 -5.61 -0.61
N VAL A 20 3.91 -5.05 -1.16
CA VAL A 20 3.44 -5.35 -2.51
C VAL A 20 3.11 -4.09 -3.31
N THR A 21 3.12 -4.23 -4.62
CA THR A 21 2.81 -3.14 -5.56
C THR A 21 1.42 -3.31 -6.13
N LEU A 22 0.63 -2.22 -6.17
CA LEU A 22 -0.73 -2.22 -6.71
C LEU A 22 -0.73 -1.95 -8.22
N SER A 23 -1.21 -2.88 -9.04
CA SER A 23 -1.36 -2.71 -10.50
C SER A 23 -2.81 -2.31 -10.84
N PRO A 24 -3.03 -1.40 -11.82
CA PRO A 24 -2.06 -0.89 -12.81
C PRO A 24 -1.28 0.37 -12.40
N CYS A 25 -1.57 0.94 -11.23
CA CYS A 25 -0.99 2.22 -10.80
C CYS A 25 0.48 2.16 -10.34
N ASN A 26 1.01 0.94 -10.15
CA ASN A 26 2.34 0.63 -9.66
C ASN A 26 2.75 1.29 -8.33
N HIS A 27 1.78 1.57 -7.44
CA HIS A 27 2.07 2.18 -6.15
C HIS A 27 2.43 1.14 -5.08
N TYR A 28 3.57 1.36 -4.41
CA TYR A 28 4.05 0.57 -3.27
C TYR A 28 3.63 1.24 -1.96
N VAL A 29 2.38 1.02 -1.55
CA VAL A 29 1.76 1.75 -0.42
C VAL A 29 1.05 0.85 0.59
N VAL A 30 0.92 -0.46 0.32
CA VAL A 30 0.24 -1.42 1.21
C VAL A 30 1.11 -2.64 1.53
N CYS A 31 0.81 -3.29 2.66
CA CYS A 31 1.38 -4.59 3.01
C CYS A 31 0.63 -5.75 2.30
N SER A 32 1.22 -6.94 2.32
CA SER A 32 0.66 -8.15 1.69
C SER A 32 -0.69 -8.58 2.28
N THR A 33 -0.96 -8.26 3.55
CA THR A 33 -2.24 -8.58 4.22
C THR A 33 -3.36 -7.62 3.82
N CYS A 34 -3.06 -6.33 3.65
CA CYS A 34 -4.06 -5.34 3.26
C CYS A 34 -4.34 -5.37 1.76
N ALA A 35 -3.37 -5.76 0.94
CA ALA A 35 -3.47 -5.76 -0.50
C ALA A 35 -4.65 -6.57 -1.08
N PRO A 36 -4.94 -7.82 -0.69
CA PRO A 36 -6.08 -8.57 -1.22
C PRO A 36 -7.44 -8.00 -0.78
N ASN A 37 -7.46 -7.23 0.30
CA ASN A 37 -8.67 -6.57 0.80
C ASN A 37 -8.90 -5.20 0.14
N GLN A 38 -7.91 -4.67 -0.59
CA GLN A 38 -8.04 -3.37 -1.24
C GLN A 38 -8.61 -3.47 -2.64
N ARG A 39 -9.66 -2.67 -2.88
CA ARG A 39 -10.31 -2.52 -4.19
C ARG A 39 -9.73 -1.35 -4.97
N GLU A 40 -9.19 -0.35 -4.28
CA GLU A 40 -8.68 0.89 -4.86
C GLU A 40 -7.38 1.31 -4.16
N CYS A 41 -6.50 1.96 -4.91
CA CYS A 41 -5.24 2.46 -4.37
C CYS A 41 -5.51 3.62 -3.39
N PRO A 42 -5.03 3.57 -2.13
CA PRO A 42 -5.27 4.65 -1.17
C PRO A 42 -4.57 5.97 -1.54
N TYR A 43 -3.61 5.93 -2.46
CA TYR A 43 -2.86 7.11 -2.90
C TYR A 43 -3.50 7.81 -4.11
N CYS A 44 -3.86 7.05 -5.14
CA CYS A 44 -4.34 7.60 -6.41
C CYS A 44 -5.77 7.19 -6.78
N GLN A 45 -6.46 6.44 -5.91
CA GLN A 45 -7.83 5.96 -6.11
C GLN A 45 -8.03 5.11 -7.38
N THR A 46 -6.94 4.61 -7.97
CA THR A 46 -7.02 3.71 -9.11
C THR A 46 -7.49 2.31 -8.66
N PRO A 47 -8.45 1.69 -9.37
CA PRO A 47 -8.89 0.33 -9.07
C PRO A 47 -7.72 -0.65 -9.09
N VAL A 48 -7.58 -1.47 -8.05
CA VAL A 48 -6.56 -2.50 -7.95
C VAL A 48 -7.02 -3.72 -8.75
N VAL A 49 -6.29 -4.05 -9.81
CA VAL A 49 -6.59 -5.20 -10.68
C VAL A 49 -5.74 -6.40 -10.29
N SER A 50 -4.48 -6.15 -9.92
CA SER A 50 -3.56 -7.18 -9.46
C SER A 50 -2.58 -6.60 -8.45
N THR A 51 -2.03 -7.47 -7.60
CA THR A 51 -0.99 -7.11 -6.62
C THR A 51 0.21 -8.02 -6.85
N SER A 52 1.41 -7.45 -6.81
CA SER A 52 2.68 -8.12 -7.13
C SER A 52 3.69 -7.98 -6.01
#